data_AF-A0A972XXI5-F1
#
_entry.id   AF-A0A972XXI5-F1
#
_cell.length_a   1.000
_cell.length_b   1.000
_cell.length_c   1.000
_cell.angle_alpha   90.00
_cell.angle_beta   90.00
_cell.angle_gamma   90.00
#
_symmetry.space_group_name_H-M   'P 1'
#
loop_
_entity.id
_entity.type
_entity.pdbx_description
1 polymer ?
#
loop_
_entity_poly.entity_id
_entity_poly.type
_entity_poly.pdbx_seq_one_letter_code
_entity_poly.pdbx_strand_id
1 'polypeptide(L)'
;MMKYFAFTLSILLFTACKKTSETTPEDVTDPLFEMVIDIANLEDETIAGKTPIKTFAAFAEANADDSILITKINIESSLIKAAEFSHAIMVVGNHTVIKITDLKDCKQSASWGACMPKAEGYIKKGKLQHQKDYANNIIGLPDNQKRTLYLFN
;
A
#
# COMPACT_ATOMS: atom_id res chain seq x y z
N MET A 1 3.92 28.24 78.38
CA MET A 1 4.71 27.19 77.72
C MET A 1 4.19 27.01 76.30
N MET A 2 5.11 26.95 75.33
CA MET A 2 4.98 26.52 73.92
C MET A 2 3.85 27.09 73.04
N LYS A 3 4.01 27.27 71.73
CA LYS A 3 5.08 27.63 70.78
C LYS A 3 4.32 27.65 69.43
N TYR A 4 4.55 28.67 68.61
CA TYR A 4 4.00 28.83 67.25
C TYR A 4 4.36 27.66 66.31
N PHE A 5 3.50 27.38 65.31
CA PHE A 5 3.76 26.89 63.93
C PHE A 5 2.42 26.42 63.32
N ALA A 6 2.02 26.55 62.05
CA ALA A 6 2.49 27.12 60.78
C ALA A 6 1.24 27.22 59.85
N PHE A 7 1.05 28.25 59.00
CA PHE A 7 1.47 28.30 57.58
C PHE A 7 1.01 27.04 56.79
N THR A 8 0.11 27.06 55.80
CA THR A 8 0.11 27.83 54.55
C THR A 8 -1.28 27.77 53.87
N LEU A 9 -1.76 28.89 53.30
CA LEU A 9 -2.90 28.94 52.39
C LEU A 9 -2.39 28.81 50.95
N SER A 10 -2.82 27.74 50.27
CA SER A 10 -2.36 27.34 48.95
C SER A 10 -2.70 28.38 47.87
N ILE A 11 -1.71 28.75 47.08
CA ILE A 11 -1.78 29.68 45.95
C ILE A 11 -2.42 28.94 44.75
N LEU A 12 -3.58 29.41 44.30
CA LEU A 12 -4.17 29.02 43.01
C LEU A 12 -3.38 29.68 41.87
N LEU A 13 -2.50 28.90 41.25
CA LEU A 13 -1.85 29.22 39.98
C LEU A 13 -2.89 29.16 38.85
N PHE A 14 -3.21 30.31 38.25
CA PHE A 14 -3.87 30.37 36.95
C PHE A 14 -2.88 29.84 35.90
N THR A 15 -3.04 28.58 35.51
CA THR A 15 -2.42 28.06 34.30
C THR A 15 -3.12 28.65 33.08
N ALA A 16 -2.43 29.59 32.43
CA ALA A 16 -2.79 30.05 31.10
C ALA A 16 -2.82 28.84 30.15
N CYS A 17 -4.02 28.41 29.80
CA CYS A 17 -4.23 27.42 28.76
C CYS A 17 -3.77 28.04 27.44
N LYS A 18 -2.56 27.68 26.98
CA LYS A 18 -2.20 27.88 25.58
C LYS A 18 -3.23 27.07 24.79
N LYS A 19 -4.15 27.76 24.11
CA LYS A 19 -4.93 27.14 23.05
C LYS A 19 -3.94 26.71 21.98
N THR A 20 -3.50 25.46 22.06
CA THR A 20 -3.03 24.75 20.88
C THR A 20 -4.20 24.80 19.92
N SER A 21 -4.03 25.55 18.84
CA SER A 21 -4.94 25.49 17.71
C SER A 21 -4.98 24.03 17.29
N GLU A 22 -6.12 23.39 17.45
CA GLU A 22 -6.44 22.16 16.73
C GLU A 22 -6.43 22.54 15.26
N THR A 23 -5.27 22.41 14.62
CA THR A 23 -5.23 22.29 13.17
C THR A 23 -5.92 20.97 12.88
N THR A 24 -7.15 21.05 12.40
CA THR A 24 -7.81 19.96 11.69
C THR A 24 -6.77 19.37 10.74
N PRO A 25 -6.47 18.07 10.77
CA PRO A 25 -5.57 17.48 9.79
C PRO A 25 -6.19 17.76 8.43
N GLU A 26 -5.58 18.65 7.65
CA GLU A 26 -5.76 18.58 6.21
C GLU A 26 -5.34 17.15 5.84
N ASP A 27 -6.23 16.46 5.14
CA ASP A 27 -6.01 15.14 4.58
C ASP A 27 -4.87 15.25 3.55
N VAL A 28 -3.63 15.32 4.04
CA VAL A 28 -2.44 15.30 3.20
C VAL A 28 -2.27 13.84 2.80
N THR A 29 -2.99 13.44 1.76
CA THR A 29 -2.76 12.19 1.07
C THR A 29 -1.31 12.20 0.57
N ASP A 30 -0.51 11.23 1.03
CA ASP A 30 0.87 11.04 0.56
C ASP A 30 0.83 10.97 -0.98
N PRO A 31 1.59 11.82 -1.71
CA PRO A 31 1.61 11.79 -3.18
C PRO A 31 1.89 10.40 -3.76
N LEU A 32 2.55 9.51 -3.01
CA LEU A 32 2.79 8.13 -3.41
C LEU A 32 1.53 7.27 -3.44
N PHE A 33 0.48 7.64 -2.69
CA PHE A 33 -0.82 6.97 -2.74
C PHE A 33 -1.52 7.15 -4.09
N GLU A 34 -1.18 8.20 -4.86
CA GLU A 34 -1.65 8.36 -6.24
C GLU A 34 -1.21 7.18 -7.13
N MET A 35 -0.12 6.47 -6.81
CA MET A 35 0.25 5.22 -7.52
C MET A 35 -0.67 4.05 -7.22
N VAL A 36 -1.37 4.08 -6.07
CA VAL A 36 -2.38 3.07 -5.70
C VAL A 36 -3.67 3.32 -6.49
N ILE A 37 -4.06 4.59 -6.60
CA ILE A 37 -5.24 5.04 -7.35
C ILE A 37 -5.01 4.85 -8.85
N ASP A 38 -3.89 5.32 -9.38
CA ASP A 38 -3.52 5.18 -10.78
C ASP A 38 -2.06 4.74 -10.92
N ILE A 39 -1.88 3.51 -11.39
CA ILE A 39 -0.55 2.90 -11.55
C ILE A 39 0.29 3.59 -12.64
N ALA A 40 -0.31 4.41 -13.51
CA ALA A 40 0.41 5.24 -14.48
C ALA A 40 1.34 6.26 -13.82
N ASN A 41 1.07 6.65 -12.57
CA ASN A 41 1.93 7.55 -11.79
C ASN A 41 3.32 6.94 -11.48
N LEU A 42 3.54 5.65 -11.75
CA LEU A 42 4.89 5.05 -11.75
C LEU A 42 5.82 5.65 -12.82
N GLU A 43 5.27 6.27 -13.86
CA GLU A 43 6.05 6.95 -14.91
C GLU A 43 6.42 8.38 -14.56
N ASP A 44 5.76 8.98 -13.56
CA ASP A 44 6.04 10.32 -13.09
C ASP A 44 7.21 10.30 -12.09
N GLU A 45 8.39 10.76 -12.53
CA GLU A 45 9.57 10.85 -11.67
C GLU A 45 9.41 11.82 -10.50
N THR A 46 8.46 12.76 -10.56
CA THR A 46 8.17 13.68 -9.44
C THR A 46 7.38 13.00 -8.32
N ILE A 47 6.64 11.93 -8.64
CA ILE A 47 5.90 11.09 -7.69
C ILE A 47 6.76 9.90 -7.29
N ALA A 48 7.11 9.04 -8.25
CA ALA A 48 7.69 7.72 -7.98
C ALA A 48 9.23 7.73 -7.91
N GLY A 49 9.87 8.84 -8.30
CA GLY A 49 11.32 8.97 -8.37
C GLY A 49 11.96 8.09 -9.46
N LYS A 50 13.29 7.98 -9.43
CA LYS A 50 14.08 7.26 -10.46
C LYS A 50 13.98 5.73 -10.37
N THR A 51 13.46 5.20 -9.27
CA THR A 51 13.30 3.76 -9.05
C THR A 51 11.85 3.41 -8.72
N PRO A 52 10.90 3.69 -9.62
CA PRO A 52 9.47 3.77 -9.31
C PRO A 52 8.92 2.49 -8.67
N ILE A 53 9.24 1.32 -9.22
CA ILE A 53 8.79 0.03 -8.66
C ILE A 53 9.33 -0.23 -7.25
N LYS A 54 10.59 0.15 -7.00
CA LYS A 54 11.20 0.01 -5.67
C LYS A 54 10.59 1.00 -4.68
N THR A 55 10.34 2.23 -5.13
CA THR A 55 9.66 3.27 -4.36
C THR A 55 8.26 2.81 -3.96
N PHE A 56 7.47 2.34 -4.92
CA PHE A 56 6.14 1.80 -4.67
C PHE A 56 6.17 0.60 -3.71
N ALA A 57 7.09 -0.36 -3.90
CA ALA A 57 7.17 -1.52 -3.01
C ALA A 57 7.46 -1.12 -1.55
N ALA A 58 8.35 -0.14 -1.34
CA ALA A 58 8.64 0.38 0.00
C ALA A 58 7.44 1.12 0.60
N PHE A 59 6.74 1.92 -0.21
CA PHE A 59 5.51 2.59 0.19
C PHE A 59 4.42 1.58 0.58
N ALA A 60 4.17 0.57 -0.25
CA ALA A 60 3.15 -0.43 -0.03
C ALA A 60 3.42 -1.28 1.22
N GLU A 61 4.68 -1.65 1.47
CA GLU A 61 5.07 -2.36 2.69
C GLU A 61 4.78 -1.56 3.97
N ALA A 62 4.88 -0.23 3.91
CA ALA A 62 4.65 0.63 5.06
C ALA A 62 3.19 1.05 5.25
N ASN A 63 2.39 1.07 4.17
CA ASN A 63 1.07 1.73 4.17
C ASN A 63 -0.10 0.84 3.73
N ALA A 64 0.14 -0.38 3.25
CA ALA A 64 -0.96 -1.28 2.92
C ALA A 64 -1.71 -1.72 4.19
N ASP A 65 -3.04 -1.81 4.09
CA ASP A 65 -3.88 -2.35 5.16
C ASP A 65 -3.56 -3.82 5.42
N ASP A 66 -3.18 -4.55 4.37
CA ASP A 66 -2.71 -5.92 4.46
C ASP A 66 -1.73 -6.26 3.34
N SER A 67 -0.89 -7.27 3.59
CA SER A 67 0.05 -7.80 2.61
C SER A 67 0.14 -9.32 2.66
N ILE A 68 0.19 -9.95 1.49
CA ILE A 68 0.15 -11.40 1.35
C ILE A 68 1.28 -11.84 0.41
N LEU A 69 2.16 -12.71 0.89
CA LEU A 69 3.12 -13.39 0.03
C LEU A 69 2.37 -14.42 -0.83
N ILE A 70 2.35 -14.20 -2.14
CA ILE A 70 1.64 -15.03 -3.12
C ILE A 70 2.48 -16.22 -3.54
N THR A 71 1.84 -17.37 -3.51
CA THR A 71 2.35 -18.67 -3.95
C THR A 71 1.27 -19.34 -4.80
N LYS A 72 1.64 -20.43 -5.48
CA LYS A 72 0.64 -21.25 -6.20
C LYS A 72 -0.49 -21.76 -5.28
N ILE A 73 -0.19 -22.01 -4.01
CA ILE A 73 -1.11 -22.63 -3.06
C ILE A 73 -2.18 -21.64 -2.61
N ASN A 74 -1.82 -20.37 -2.40
CA ASN A 74 -2.71 -19.39 -1.77
C ASN A 74 -3.24 -18.31 -2.73
N ILE A 75 -2.86 -18.30 -4.01
CA ILE A 75 -3.25 -17.21 -4.91
C ILE A 75 -4.77 -17.10 -5.06
N GLU A 76 -5.49 -18.22 -5.13
CA GLU A 76 -6.95 -18.23 -5.25
C GLU A 76 -7.62 -17.58 -4.04
N SER A 77 -7.30 -18.03 -2.83
CA SER A 77 -7.85 -17.44 -1.60
C SER A 77 -7.41 -16.00 -1.37
N SER A 78 -6.19 -15.63 -1.79
CA SER A 78 -5.71 -14.24 -1.72
C SER A 78 -6.50 -13.32 -2.65
N LEU A 79 -6.84 -13.80 -3.87
CA LEU A 79 -7.67 -13.04 -4.81
C LEU A 79 -9.12 -12.90 -4.34
N ILE A 80 -9.66 -13.91 -3.64
CA ILE A 80 -10.97 -13.80 -2.98
C ILE A 80 -10.93 -12.71 -1.92
N LYS A 81 -9.90 -12.71 -1.05
CA LYS A 81 -9.72 -11.67 -0.04
C LYS A 81 -9.55 -10.27 -0.65
N ALA A 82 -8.87 -10.18 -1.79
CA ALA A 82 -8.68 -8.90 -2.49
C ALA A 82 -10.00 -8.22 -2.90
N ALA A 83 -11.11 -8.98 -3.02
CA ALA A 83 -12.43 -8.41 -3.31
C ALA A 83 -13.01 -7.58 -2.15
N GLU A 84 -12.44 -7.67 -0.95
CA GLU A 84 -12.86 -6.94 0.24
C GLU A 84 -12.22 -5.54 0.35
N PHE A 85 -11.34 -5.17 -0.59
CA PHE A 85 -10.54 -3.94 -0.56
C PHE A 85 -10.77 -3.08 -1.81
N SER A 86 -10.59 -1.77 -1.69
CA SER A 86 -10.71 -0.81 -2.80
C SER A 86 -9.65 -1.05 -3.89
N HIS A 87 -8.43 -1.40 -3.48
CA HIS A 87 -7.31 -1.60 -4.38
C HIS A 87 -6.49 -2.83 -4.01
N ALA A 88 -6.13 -3.61 -5.03
CA ALA A 88 -5.28 -4.78 -4.91
C ALA A 88 -4.12 -4.68 -5.90
N ILE A 89 -2.89 -4.59 -5.39
CA ILE A 89 -1.70 -4.33 -6.20
C ILE A 89 -0.64 -5.38 -5.87
N MET A 90 -0.13 -6.07 -6.88
CA MET A 90 0.91 -7.08 -6.73
C MET A 90 2.26 -6.57 -7.21
N VAL A 91 3.29 -6.74 -6.39
CA VAL A 91 4.69 -6.50 -6.76
C VAL A 91 5.40 -7.83 -6.95
N VAL A 92 6.11 -8.00 -8.08
CA VAL A 92 6.97 -9.16 -8.36
C VAL A 92 8.42 -8.73 -8.30
N GLY A 93 9.17 -9.29 -7.34
CA GLY A 93 10.54 -8.90 -7.06
C GLY A 93 10.65 -7.38 -6.87
N ASN A 94 11.44 -6.74 -7.72
CA ASN A 94 11.62 -5.29 -7.79
C ASN A 94 11.44 -4.74 -9.21
N HIS A 95 10.78 -5.50 -10.08
CA HIS A 95 10.76 -5.22 -11.53
C HIS A 95 9.37 -5.27 -12.15
N THR A 96 8.33 -5.69 -11.43
CA THR A 96 6.95 -5.65 -11.93
C THR A 96 6.00 -5.16 -10.84
N VAL A 97 5.07 -4.30 -11.20
CA VAL A 97 3.90 -3.92 -10.38
C VAL A 97 2.66 -4.09 -11.25
N ILE A 98 1.62 -4.73 -10.72
CA ILE A 98 0.31 -4.80 -11.37
C ILE A 98 -0.80 -4.40 -10.41
N LYS A 99 -1.78 -3.66 -10.91
CA LYS A 99 -3.06 -3.40 -10.24
C LYS A 99 -4.10 -4.36 -10.82
N ILE A 100 -4.83 -5.05 -9.95
CA ILE A 100 -5.97 -5.85 -10.37
C ILE A 100 -7.11 -4.89 -10.73
N THR A 101 -7.60 -4.98 -11.96
CA THR A 101 -8.63 -4.06 -12.47
C THR A 101 -10.02 -4.65 -12.44
N ASP A 102 -10.13 -5.97 -12.57
CA ASP A 102 -11.41 -6.67 -12.55
C ASP A 102 -11.23 -8.12 -12.07
N LEU A 103 -11.71 -8.42 -10.86
CA LEU A 103 -11.66 -9.76 -10.27
C LEU A 103 -12.64 -10.75 -10.93
N LYS A 104 -13.68 -10.25 -11.60
CA LYS A 104 -14.73 -11.07 -12.23
C LYS A 104 -14.37 -11.45 -13.66
N ASP A 105 -13.72 -10.55 -14.39
CA ASP A 105 -13.12 -10.85 -15.69
C ASP A 105 -11.77 -11.55 -15.47
N CYS A 106 -11.82 -12.88 -15.35
CA CYS A 106 -10.66 -13.72 -15.08
C CYS A 106 -10.53 -14.86 -16.08
N LYS A 107 -9.29 -15.35 -16.25
CA LYS A 107 -8.96 -16.50 -17.09
C LYS A 107 -8.32 -17.60 -16.27
N GLN A 108 -8.81 -18.83 -16.42
CA GLN A 108 -8.23 -19.98 -15.75
C GLN A 108 -6.76 -20.19 -16.19
N SER A 109 -5.85 -20.23 -15.23
CA SER A 109 -4.44 -20.53 -15.45
C SER A 109 -4.10 -21.91 -14.91
N ALA A 110 -3.72 -22.85 -15.79
CA ALA A 110 -3.28 -24.17 -15.37
C ALA A 110 -2.01 -24.12 -14.50
N SER A 111 -1.10 -23.18 -14.79
CA SER A 111 0.15 -23.03 -14.04
C SER A 111 -0.09 -22.56 -12.61
N TRP A 112 -0.93 -21.55 -12.43
CA TRP A 112 -1.30 -21.02 -11.11
C TRP A 112 -2.39 -21.83 -10.42
N GLY A 113 -3.16 -22.63 -11.15
CA GLY A 113 -4.27 -23.40 -10.60
C GLY A 113 -5.47 -22.56 -10.16
N ALA A 114 -5.57 -21.31 -10.63
CA ALA A 114 -6.58 -20.36 -10.21
C ALA A 114 -7.12 -19.55 -11.40
N CYS A 115 -8.27 -18.90 -11.22
CA CYS A 115 -8.78 -17.91 -12.16
C CYS A 115 -8.04 -16.59 -11.96
N MET A 116 -7.25 -16.21 -12.95
CA MET A 116 -6.35 -15.07 -12.86
C MET A 116 -7.04 -13.84 -13.44
N PRO A 117 -7.26 -12.78 -12.66
CA PRO A 117 -8.08 -11.63 -13.07
C PRO A 117 -7.38 -10.74 -14.10
N LYS A 118 -8.13 -9.86 -14.75
CA LYS A 118 -7.56 -8.76 -15.52
C LYS A 118 -6.78 -7.82 -14.62
N ALA A 119 -5.64 -7.40 -15.13
CA ALA A 119 -4.75 -6.47 -14.48
C ALA A 119 -4.12 -5.52 -15.49
N GLU A 120 -3.59 -4.43 -14.99
CA GLU A 120 -2.67 -3.57 -15.72
C GLU A 120 -1.47 -3.26 -14.85
N GLY A 121 -0.37 -2.85 -15.46
CA GLY A 121 0.81 -2.50 -14.70
C GLY A 121 2.04 -2.32 -15.55
N TYR A 122 3.20 -2.32 -14.90
CA TYR A 122 4.47 -2.01 -15.52
C TYR A 122 5.52 -3.07 -15.23
N ILE A 123 6.30 -3.41 -16.26
CA ILE A 123 7.49 -4.25 -16.14
C ILE A 123 8.72 -3.41 -16.48
N LYS A 124 9.73 -3.43 -15.61
CA LYS A 124 11.03 -2.79 -15.83
C LYS A 124 11.94 -3.70 -16.64
N LYS A 125 12.07 -3.41 -17.94
CA LYS A 125 13.03 -4.05 -18.87
C LYS A 125 13.97 -2.99 -19.46
N GLY A 126 14.65 -2.26 -18.57
CA GLY A 126 15.30 -0.98 -18.89
C GLY A 126 14.36 0.17 -18.55
N LYS A 127 13.54 0.60 -19.52
CA LYS A 127 12.40 1.49 -19.27
C LYS A 127 11.21 0.70 -18.71
N LEU A 128 10.28 1.41 -18.08
CA LEU A 128 8.97 0.85 -17.73
C LEU A 128 8.20 0.54 -19.03
N GLN A 129 7.53 -0.60 -19.05
CA GLN A 129 6.67 -1.01 -20.15
C GLN A 129 5.29 -1.30 -19.57
N HIS A 130 4.31 -0.49 -19.95
CA HIS A 130 2.91 -0.73 -19.59
C HIS A 130 2.42 -2.03 -20.24
N GLN A 131 1.61 -2.78 -19.49
CA GLN A 131 0.99 -4.03 -19.89
C GLN A 131 -0.44 -4.05 -19.37
N LYS A 132 -1.36 -4.58 -20.17
CA LYS A 132 -2.74 -4.83 -19.79
C LYS A 132 -3.18 -6.18 -20.30
N ASP A 133 -3.40 -7.12 -19.39
CA ASP A 133 -3.70 -8.52 -19.70
C ASP A 133 -4.23 -9.22 -18.44
N TYR A 134 -4.49 -10.53 -18.50
CA TYR A 134 -4.68 -11.35 -17.32
C TYR A 134 -3.40 -11.41 -16.48
N ALA A 135 -3.55 -11.31 -15.15
CA ALA A 135 -2.44 -11.15 -14.21
C ALA A 135 -1.32 -12.18 -14.41
N ASN A 136 -1.65 -13.45 -14.71
CA ASN A 136 -0.64 -14.50 -14.94
C ASN A 136 0.27 -14.25 -16.15
N ASN A 137 -0.20 -13.52 -17.16
CA ASN A 137 0.62 -13.20 -18.33
C ASN A 137 1.64 -12.10 -18.00
N ILE A 138 1.38 -11.29 -16.96
CA ILE A 138 2.26 -10.20 -16.53
C ILE A 138 3.21 -10.66 -15.42
N ILE A 139 2.73 -11.41 -14.42
CA ILE A 139 3.52 -11.88 -13.26
C ILE A 139 4.31 -13.17 -13.51
N GLY A 140 4.14 -13.77 -14.69
CA GLY A 140 4.80 -15.00 -15.11
C GLY A 140 4.26 -16.26 -14.44
N LEU A 141 5.07 -17.33 -14.48
CA LEU A 141 4.74 -18.62 -13.89
C LEU A 141 5.06 -18.65 -12.39
N PRO A 142 4.41 -19.51 -11.59
CA PRO A 142 4.84 -19.74 -10.22
C PRO A 142 6.27 -20.29 -10.19
N ASP A 143 7.13 -19.61 -9.44
CA ASP A 143 8.55 -19.94 -9.26
C ASP A 143 9.03 -19.40 -7.90
N ASN A 144 10.35 -19.34 -7.69
CA ASN A 144 10.95 -18.84 -6.46
C ASN A 144 11.01 -17.29 -6.35
N GLN A 145 10.45 -16.55 -7.30
CA GLN A 145 10.39 -15.09 -7.19
C GLN A 145 9.36 -14.67 -6.14
N LYS A 146 9.74 -13.70 -5.29
CA LYS A 146 8.84 -13.08 -4.33
C LYS A 146 7.75 -12.31 -5.07
N ARG A 147 6.49 -12.63 -4.77
CA ARG A 147 5.30 -11.91 -5.25
C ARG A 147 4.49 -11.49 -4.04
N THR A 148 4.35 -10.20 -3.79
CA THR A 148 3.54 -9.72 -2.66
C THR A 148 2.31 -9.02 -3.21
N LEU A 149 1.13 -9.42 -2.74
CA LEU A 149 -0.13 -8.72 -2.97
C LEU A 149 -0.35 -7.75 -1.80
N TYR A 150 -0.47 -6.47 -2.10
CA TYR A 150 -0.78 -5.40 -1.17
C TYR A 150 -2.23 -4.95 -1.36
N LEU A 151 -2.95 -4.76 -0.26
CA LEU A 151 -4.36 -4.43 -0.23
C LEU A 151 -4.56 -3.07 0.46
N PHE A 152 -5.39 -2.20 -0.12
CA PHE A 152 -5.64 -0.84 0.36
C PHE A 152 -7.13 -0.48 0.27
N ASN A 153 -7.62 0.32 1.22
CA ASN A 153 -8.95 0.93 1.22
C ASN A 153 -8.95 2.41 0.81
#